data_AF-A0A0Q6F1W0-F1
#
_entry.id   AF-A0A0Q6F1W0-F1
#
_cell.length_a   1.000
_cell.length_b   1.000
_cell.length_c   1.000
_cell.angle_alpha   90.00
_cell.angle_beta   90.00
_cell.angle_gamma   90.00
#
_symmetry.space_group_name_H-M   'P 1'
#
loop_
_entity.id
_entity.type
_entity.pdbx_description
1 polymer ?
#
loop_
_entity_poly.entity_id
_entity_poly.type
_entity_poly.pdbx_seq_one_letter_code
_entity_poly.pdbx_strand_id
1 'polypeptide(L)' 'MADQEQAELRLQLARLRQEHADFDMAVNAMEATGCDRLAVQRMKKKKLAIKDRLQDVEDKLIPDIIA' A
#
# COMPACT_ATOMS: atom_id res chain seq x y z
N MET A 1 21.86 -6.27 -14.58
CA MET A 1 21.33 -4.95 -14.15
C MET A 1 19.81 -4.96 -14.08
N ALA A 2 19.09 -5.47 -15.09
CA ALA A 2 17.63 -5.62 -15.06
C ALA A 2 17.09 -6.45 -13.86
N ASP A 3 17.77 -7.54 -13.48
CA ASP A 3 17.34 -8.36 -12.33
C ASP A 3 17.42 -7.64 -10.99
N GLN A 4 18.36 -6.70 -10.86
CA GLN A 4 18.59 -5.95 -9.63
C GLN A 4 17.51 -4.88 -9.46
N GLU A 5 17.14 -4.21 -10.54
CA GLU A 5 16.02 -3.25 -10.58
C GLU A 5 14.68 -3.94 -10.29
N GLN A 6 14.45 -5.14 -10.84
CA GLN A 6 13.27 -5.94 -10.49
C GLN A 6 13.26 -6.39 -9.02
N ALA A 7 14.42 -6.77 -8.47
CA ALA A 7 14.53 -7.15 -7.07
C ALA A 7 14.23 -5.97 -6.13
N GLU A 8 14.70 -4.77 -6.47
CA GLU A 8 14.41 -3.53 -5.74
C GLU A 8 12.91 -3.18 -5.80
N LEU A 9 12.28 -3.28 -6.96
CA LEU A 9 10.83 -3.05 -7.11
C LEU A 9 10.02 -4.07 -6.30
N ARG A 10 10.40 -5.35 -6.29
CA ARG A 10 9.77 -6.39 -5.45
C ARG A 10 9.90 -6.08 -3.97
N LEU A 11 11.06 -5.60 -3.53
CA LEU A 11 11.28 -5.20 -2.13
C LEU A 11 10.43 -3.99 -1.75
N GLN A 12 10.37 -2.98 -2.63
CA GLN A 12 9.51 -1.82 -2.44
C GLN A 12 8.04 -2.23 -2.37
N LEU A 13 7.59 -3.12 -3.25
CA LEU A 13 6.24 -3.66 -3.24
C LEU A 13 5.92 -4.37 -1.92
N ALA A 14 6.83 -5.21 -1.43
CA ALA A 14 6.65 -5.90 -0.15
C ALA A 14 6.52 -4.92 1.02
N ARG A 15 7.34 -3.86 1.05
CA ARG A 15 7.24 -2.80 2.06
C ARG A 15 5.91 -2.06 2.00
N LEU A 16 5.49 -1.63 0.80
CA LEU A 16 4.21 -0.93 0.60
C LEU A 16 3.02 -1.82 0.98
N ARG A 17 3.07 -3.13 0.68
CA ARG A 17 2.05 -4.10 1.10
C ARG A 17 1.96 -4.21 2.62
N GLN A 18 3.10 -4.29 3.30
CA GLN A 18 3.13 -4.34 4.76
C GLN A 18 2.58 -3.04 5.37
N GLU A 19 3.04 -1.89 4.87
CA GLU A 19 2.55 -0.59 5.32
C GLU A 19 1.04 -0.44 5.11
N HIS A 20 0.51 -0.88 3.96
CA HIS A 20 -0.93 -0.90 3.69
C HIS A 20 -1.70 -1.77 4.69
N ALA A 21 -1.18 -2.96 5.04
CA ALA A 21 -1.78 -3.84 6.04
C ALA A 21 -1.79 -3.20 7.44
N ASP A 22 -0.70 -2.52 7.81
CA ASP A 22 -0.61 -1.80 9.08
C ASP A 22 -1.64 -0.66 9.16
N PHE A 23 -1.81 0.10 8.08
CA PHE A 23 -2.85 1.13 8.00
C PHE A 23 -4.25 0.52 8.09
N ASP A 24 -4.48 -0.66 7.52
CA ASP A 24 -5.75 -1.36 7.61
C ASP A 24 -6.06 -1.77 9.05
N MET A 25 -5.09 -2.36 9.74
CA MET A 25 -5.20 -2.71 11.15
C MET A 25 -5.45 -1.48 12.02
N ALA A 26 -4.74 -0.38 11.76
CA ALA A 26 -4.92 0.87 12.49
C ALA A 26 -6.32 1.46 12.28
N VAL A 27 -6.83 1.49 11.05
CA VAL A 27 -8.19 1.95 10.75
C VAL A 27 -9.22 1.09 11.47
N ASN A 28 -9.10 -0.25 11.40
CA ASN A 28 -10.02 -1.16 12.08
C ASN A 28 -10.00 -0.98 13.60
N ALA A 29 -8.83 -0.79 14.21
CA ALA A 29 -8.69 -0.51 15.64
C ALA A 29 -9.31 0.84 16.02
N MET A 30 -9.11 1.87 15.19
CA MET A 30 -9.72 3.19 15.41
C MET A 30 -11.25 3.14 15.31
N GLU A 31 -11.79 2.34 14.39
CA GLU A 31 -13.25 2.13 14.27
C GLU A 31 -13.80 1.34 15.46
N ALA A 32 -13.13 0.27 15.89
CA ALA A 32 -13.54 -0.54 17.02
C ALA A 32 -13.51 0.22 18.36
N THR A 33 -12.58 1.17 18.51
CA THR A 33 -12.46 2.01 19.71
C THR A 33 -13.40 3.22 19.69
N GLY A 34 -14.15 3.45 18.61
CA GLY A 34 -15.05 4.59 18.48
C GLY A 34 -14.29 5.93 18.35
N CYS A 35 -13.12 5.92 17.73
CA CYS A 35 -12.31 7.11 17.49
C CYS A 35 -13.05 8.11 16.57
N ASP A 36 -12.60 9.36 16.57
CA ASP A 36 -13.24 10.42 15.79
C ASP A 36 -13.30 10.09 14.29
N ARG A 37 -14.47 10.34 13.67
CA ARG A 37 -14.74 10.03 12.26
C ARG A 37 -13.78 10.77 11.33
N LEU A 38 -13.39 12.00 11.67
CA LEU A 38 -12.42 12.75 10.87
C LEU A 38 -11.02 12.13 10.92
N ALA A 39 -10.60 11.63 12.08
CA ALA A 39 -9.33 10.93 12.24
C ALA A 39 -9.30 9.62 11.43
N VAL A 40 -10.37 8.83 11.49
CA VAL A 40 -10.54 7.61 10.69
C VAL A 40 -10.51 7.93 9.19
N GLN A 41 -11.23 8.97 8.75
CA GLN A 41 -11.23 9.40 7.34
C GLN A 41 -9.83 9.82 6.85
N ARG A 42 -9.06 10.54 7.68
CA ARG A 42 -7.67 10.90 7.36
C ARG A 42 -6.79 9.67 7.20
N MET A 43 -6.93 8.65 8.06
CA MET A 43 -6.17 7.40 7.91
C MET A 43 -6.59 6.61 6.67
N LYS A 44 -7.90 6.52 6.37
CA LYS A 44 -8.36 5.90 5.12
C LYS A 44 -7.82 6.60 3.88
N LYS A 45 -7.70 7.94 3.90
CA LYS A 45 -7.08 8.69 2.80
C LYS A 45 -5.59 8.37 2.64
N LYS A 46 -4.85 8.24 3.74
CA LYS A 46 -3.44 7.81 3.71
C LYS A 46 -3.30 6.38 3.18
N LYS A 47 -4.16 5.47 3.65
CA LYS A 47 -4.23 4.09 3.16
C LYS A 47 -4.47 4.04 1.64
N LEU A 48 -5.39 4.86 1.13
CA LEU A 48 -5.65 4.96 -0.31
C LEU A 48 -4.41 5.39 -1.09
N ALA A 49 -3.69 6.41 -0.63
CA ALA A 49 -2.46 6.86 -1.29
C ALA A 49 -1.37 5.78 -1.33
N ILE A 50 -1.29 4.90 -0.32
CA ILE A 50 -0.36 3.77 -0.34
C ILE A 50 -0.83 2.70 -1.31
N LYS A 51 -2.14 2.43 -1.37
CA LYS A 51 -2.71 1.54 -2.37
C LYS A 51 -2.41 2.01 -3.80
N ASP A 52 -2.56 3.30 -4.07
CA ASP A 52 -2.25 3.88 -5.39
C ASP A 52 -0.76 3.69 -5.74
N ARG A 53 0.15 3.95 -4.80
CA ARG A 53 1.59 3.69 -4.99
C ARG A 53 1.91 2.22 -5.19
N LEU A 54 1.19 1.34 -4.51
CA LEU A 54 1.34 -0.11 -4.65
C LEU A 54 0.96 -0.52 -6.06
N GLN A 55 -0.16 -0.03 -6.57
CA GLN A 55 -0.60 -0.21 -7.96
C GLN A 55 0.47 0.28 -8.95
N ASP A 56 1.01 1.49 -8.76
CA ASP A 56 2.06 2.04 -9.64
C ASP A 56 3.34 1.17 -9.68
N VAL A 57 3.70 0.54 -8.56
CA VAL A 57 4.86 -0.36 -8.47
C VAL A 57 4.54 -1.74 -9.05
N GLU A 58 3.32 -2.24 -8.83
CA GLU A 58 2.83 -3.47 -9.46
C GLU A 58 2.80 -3.33 -10.97
N ASP A 59 2.29 -2.23 -11.51
CA ASP A 59 2.22 -1.98 -12.96
C ASP A 59 3.61 -1.93 -13.60
N LYS A 60 4.63 -1.46 -12.89
CA LYS A 60 6.04 -1.49 -13.33
C LYS A 60 6.68 -2.87 -13.26
N LEU A 61 6.18 -3.75 -12.39
CA LEU A 61 6.66 -5.11 -12.23
C LEU A 61 5.90 -6.12 -13.11
N ILE A 62 4.65 -5.83 -13.44
CA ILE A 62 3.70 -6.64 -14.22
C ILE A 62 3.48 -6.11 -15.67
N PRO A 63 4.38 -5.33 -16.34
CA PRO A 63 4.11 -4.92 -17.72
C PRO A 63 4.10 -6.12 -18.70
N ASP A 64 4.59 -7.29 -18.28
CA ASP A 64 4.79 -8.49 -19.13
C ASP A 64 3.65 -9.52 -19.11
N ILE A 65 2.57 -9.31 -18.34
CA ILE A 65 1.46 -10.30 -18.19
C ILE A 65 0.18 -9.87 -18.94
N ILE A 66 0.10 -8.60 -19.38
CA ILE A 66 -1.05 -8.03 -20.11
C ILE A 66 -0.59 -7.52 -21.50
N ALA A 67 0.22 -8.33 -22.20
CA ALA A 67 0.56 -8.17 -23.62
C ALA A 67 0.14 -9.41 -24.40
#